data_AF-D6YUI0-F1
#
_entry.id   AF-D6YUI0-F1
#
_cell.length_a   1.000
_cell.length_b   1.000
_cell.length_c   1.000
_cell.angle_alpha   90.00
_cell.angle_beta   90.00
_cell.angle_gamma   90.00
#
_symmetry.space_group_name_H-M   'P 1'
#
loop_
_entity.id
_entity.type
_entity.pdbx_description
1 polymer ?
#
loop_
_entity_poly.entity_id
_entity_poly.type
_entity_poly.pdbx_seq_one_letter_code
_entity_poly.pdbx_strand_id
1 'polypeptide(L)'
;MLTSNATGANRSSSISKLDSLLYEYESEYHYLFSLVYEAANSKEKAGLQQNYPLPNIARRLLESFLAFRLPSKSGELRQQLDFIDFDVVKKTRILRFLHTYSHSGQISDSEHDPSILIETKQVLNDLLCLIQKDDYRHFNQMKALVTK
;
A
#
# COMPACT_ATOMS: atom_id res chain seq x y z
N MET A 1 -24.57 0.73 -7.27
CA MET A 1 -24.82 0.81 -5.81
C MET A 1 -26.27 1.21 -5.56
N LEU A 2 -26.82 0.91 -4.39
CA LEU A 2 -28.10 1.46 -3.95
C LEU A 2 -27.87 2.87 -3.40
N THR A 3 -28.57 3.86 -3.93
CA THR A 3 -28.60 5.22 -3.39
C THR A 3 -30.03 5.58 -3.01
N SER A 4 -30.20 6.20 -1.85
CA SER A 4 -31.49 6.69 -1.38
C SER A 4 -31.47 8.20 -1.33
N ASN A 5 -32.45 8.84 -1.94
CA ASN A 5 -32.62 10.28 -1.96
C ASN A 5 -33.93 10.62 -1.21
N ALA A 6 -33.86 11.66 -0.39
CA ALA A 6 -35.04 12.24 0.27
C ALA A 6 -35.11 13.73 -0.06
N THR A 7 -36.19 14.15 -0.72
CA THR A 7 -36.47 15.56 -1.02
C THR A 7 -37.82 15.93 -0.43
N GLY A 8 -37.80 16.63 0.71
CA GLY A 8 -39.00 16.93 1.49
C GLY A 8 -39.69 15.64 1.98
N ALA A 9 -40.96 15.45 1.61
CA ALA A 9 -41.74 14.25 1.95
C ALA A 9 -41.54 13.08 0.95
N ASN A 10 -40.84 13.29 -0.16
CA ASN A 10 -40.63 12.25 -1.17
C ASN A 10 -39.37 11.44 -0.88
N ARG A 11 -39.51 10.10 -0.90
CA ARG A 11 -38.41 9.14 -0.77
C ARG A 11 -38.28 8.36 -2.08
N SER A 12 -37.09 8.37 -2.66
CA SER A 12 -36.78 7.57 -3.85
C SER A 12 -35.48 6.80 -3.65
N SER A 13 -35.37 5.66 -4.31
CA SER A 13 -34.15 4.86 -4.35
C SER A 13 -33.80 4.55 -5.79
N SER A 14 -32.50 4.51 -6.09
CA SER A 14 -32.00 4.12 -7.41
C SER A 14 -30.91 3.06 -7.29
N ILE A 15 -30.88 2.16 -8.27
CA ILE A 15 -29.80 1.18 -8.43
C ILE A 15 -28.92 1.69 -9.57
N SER A 16 -27.67 2.00 -9.25
CA SER A 16 -26.63 2.37 -10.21
C SER A 16 -25.65 1.21 -10.44
N LYS A 17 -24.77 1.35 -11.44
CA LYS A 17 -23.62 0.45 -11.60
C LYS A 17 -22.76 0.45 -10.33
N LEU A 18 -22.14 -0.68 -10.03
CA LEU A 18 -21.14 -0.75 -8.96
C LEU A 18 -19.89 0.01 -9.43
N ASP A 19 -19.23 0.70 -8.51
CA ASP A 19 -17.95 1.34 -8.78
C ASP A 19 -16.94 0.29 -9.25
N SER A 20 -16.11 0.62 -10.24
CA SER A 20 -15.18 -0.34 -10.83
C SER A 20 -14.19 -0.90 -9.83
N LEU A 21 -13.74 -0.06 -8.90
CA LEU A 21 -12.86 -0.47 -7.82
C LEU A 21 -13.41 -1.67 -7.03
N LEU A 22 -14.72 -1.68 -6.78
CA LEU A 22 -15.37 -2.67 -5.91
C LEU A 22 -15.61 -4.02 -6.60
N TYR A 23 -15.62 -4.08 -7.94
CA TYR A 23 -15.70 -5.37 -8.65
C TYR A 23 -14.33 -5.82 -9.19
N GLU A 24 -13.38 -4.91 -9.39
CA GLU A 24 -12.02 -5.24 -9.83
C GLU A 24 -11.17 -5.82 -8.70
N TYR A 25 -11.41 -5.38 -7.46
CA TYR A 25 -10.65 -5.80 -6.28
C TYR A 25 -11.56 -6.37 -5.19
N GLU A 26 -11.34 -7.64 -4.82
CA GLU A 26 -12.13 -8.30 -3.77
C GLU A 26 -11.84 -7.79 -2.35
N SER A 27 -10.74 -7.08 -2.15
CA SER A 27 -10.36 -6.50 -0.86
C SER A 27 -9.50 -5.26 -1.03
N GLU A 28 -9.47 -4.41 0.00
CA GLU A 28 -8.53 -3.29 0.05
C GLU A 28 -7.08 -3.78 -0.06
N TYR A 29 -6.74 -4.92 0.54
CA TYR A 29 -5.41 -5.52 0.42
C TYR A 29 -5.04 -5.79 -1.05
N HIS A 30 -5.97 -6.30 -1.85
CA HIS A 30 -5.74 -6.52 -3.28
C HIS A 30 -5.49 -5.22 -4.04
N TYR A 31 -6.26 -4.18 -3.72
CA TYR A 31 -6.10 -2.87 -4.33
C TYR A 31 -4.77 -2.20 -3.95
N LEU A 32 -4.38 -2.24 -2.66
CA LEU A 32 -3.10 -1.68 -2.23
C LEU A 32 -1.92 -2.41 -2.87
N PHE A 33 -2.01 -3.73 -3.04
CA PHE A 33 -0.99 -4.50 -3.73
C PHE A 33 -0.87 -4.09 -5.20
N SER A 34 -1.98 -3.86 -5.91
CA SER A 34 -1.93 -3.46 -7.32
C SER A 34 -1.27 -2.09 -7.50
N LEU A 35 -1.61 -1.11 -6.66
CA LEU A 35 -0.99 0.22 -6.70
C LEU A 35 0.54 0.15 -6.47
N VAL A 36 0.99 -0.62 -5.48
CA VAL A 36 2.42 -0.79 -5.21
C VAL A 36 3.11 -1.54 -6.36
N TYR A 37 2.47 -2.59 -6.88
CA TYR A 37 3.02 -3.38 -7.98
C TYR A 37 3.16 -2.55 -9.25
N GLU A 38 2.15 -1.77 -9.62
CA GLU A 38 2.17 -0.87 -10.77
C GLU A 38 3.27 0.19 -10.62
N ALA A 39 3.33 0.87 -9.47
CA ALA A 39 4.34 1.90 -9.22
C ALA A 39 5.79 1.33 -9.25
N ALA A 40 5.99 0.11 -8.74
CA ALA A 40 7.29 -0.55 -8.77
C ALA A 40 7.72 -0.98 -10.19
N ASN A 41 6.77 -1.35 -11.05
CA ASN A 41 7.01 -1.89 -12.39
C ASN A 41 6.82 -0.87 -13.52
N SER A 42 6.30 0.33 -13.24
CA SER A 42 6.07 1.36 -14.25
C SER A 42 7.38 1.74 -14.95
N LYS A 43 7.34 1.81 -16.29
CA LYS A 43 8.49 2.22 -17.11
C LYS A 43 8.69 3.74 -17.08
N GLU A 44 7.63 4.48 -16.79
CA GLU A 44 7.65 5.94 -16.75
C GLU A 44 8.14 6.43 -15.39
N LYS A 45 8.81 7.58 -15.39
CA LYS A 45 9.13 8.27 -14.14
C LYS A 45 7.82 8.87 -13.61
N ALA A 46 7.31 8.29 -12.52
CA ALA A 46 6.21 8.87 -11.78
C ALA A 46 6.59 10.27 -11.29
N GLY A 47 5.68 11.23 -11.47
CA GLY A 47 5.83 12.57 -10.93
C GLY A 47 5.65 12.59 -9.42
N LEU A 48 5.96 13.75 -8.80
CA LEU A 48 5.88 13.93 -7.36
C LEU A 48 4.47 13.64 -6.81
N GLN A 49 3.43 14.06 -7.53
CA GLN A 49 2.04 13.84 -7.14
C GLN A 49 1.69 12.35 -7.05
N GLN A 50 2.18 11.54 -7.99
CA GLN A 50 1.95 10.09 -7.98
C GLN A 50 2.74 9.39 -6.88
N ASN A 51 3.92 9.90 -6.52
CA ASN A 51 4.76 9.29 -5.48
C ASN A 51 4.32 9.64 -4.05
N TYR A 52 3.70 10.81 -3.85
CA TYR A 52 3.33 11.31 -2.53
C TYR A 52 2.48 10.35 -1.67
N PRO A 53 1.46 9.65 -2.20
CA PRO A 53 0.66 8.71 -1.40
C PRO A 53 1.33 7.35 -1.18
N LEU A 54 2.38 7.00 -1.94
CA LEU A 54 2.96 5.66 -1.97
C LEU A 54 3.56 5.20 -0.64
N PRO A 55 4.22 6.06 0.18
CA PRO A 55 4.65 5.68 1.53
C PRO A 55 3.53 5.08 2.39
N ASN A 56 2.37 5.74 2.43
CA ASN A 56 1.24 5.29 3.24
C ASN A 56 0.58 4.03 2.66
N ILE A 57 0.43 3.97 1.32
CA ILE A 57 -0.10 2.79 0.63
C ILE A 57 0.78 1.57 0.91
N ALA A 58 2.10 1.70 0.74
CA ALA A 58 3.07 0.63 0.99
C ALA A 58 3.06 0.20 2.46
N ARG A 59 2.85 1.15 3.39
CA ARG A 59 2.76 0.86 4.82
C ARG A 59 1.55 -0.01 5.12
N ARG A 60 0.37 0.41 4.66
CA ARG A 60 -0.89 -0.33 4.88
C ARG A 60 -0.84 -1.72 4.24
N LEU A 61 -0.22 -1.84 3.06
CA LEU A 61 0.02 -3.12 2.42
C LEU A 61 0.87 -4.05 3.30
N LEU A 62 2.02 -3.55 3.78
CA LEU A 62 2.94 -4.34 4.59
C LEU A 62 2.36 -4.69 5.96
N GLU A 63 1.71 -3.75 6.64
CA GLU A 63 1.03 -4.00 7.91
C GLU A 63 -0.08 -5.06 7.74
N SER A 64 -0.88 -4.98 6.67
CA SER A 64 -1.92 -5.98 6.37
C SER A 64 -1.30 -7.35 6.13
N PHE A 65 -0.22 -7.44 5.35
CA PHE A 65 0.50 -8.70 5.13
C PHE A 65 1.03 -9.28 6.44
N LEU A 66 1.71 -8.47 7.25
CA LEU A 66 2.35 -8.93 8.49
C LEU A 66 1.36 -9.22 9.62
N ALA A 67 0.17 -8.62 9.62
CA ALA A 67 -0.89 -8.95 10.57
C ALA A 67 -1.32 -10.42 10.46
N PHE A 68 -1.36 -10.98 9.24
CA PHE A 68 -1.65 -12.40 9.02
C PHE A 68 -0.45 -13.30 9.26
N ARG A 69 0.77 -12.84 8.92
CA ARG A 69 2.00 -13.64 9.06
C ARG A 69 2.50 -13.73 10.50
N LEU A 70 2.38 -12.63 11.26
CA LEU A 70 2.89 -12.47 12.62
C LEU A 70 1.81 -11.87 13.54
N PRO A 71 0.69 -12.58 13.76
CA PRO A 71 -0.47 -12.04 14.50
C PRO A 71 -0.14 -11.67 15.95
N SER A 72 0.82 -12.35 16.59
CA SER A 72 1.26 -12.07 17.96
C SER A 72 2.03 -10.74 18.12
N LYS A 73 2.44 -10.11 17.02
CA LYS A 73 3.21 -8.86 16.99
C LYS A 73 2.54 -7.78 16.15
N SER A 74 1.24 -7.90 15.91
CA SER A 74 0.48 -6.93 15.11
C SER A 74 0.61 -5.52 15.71
N GLY A 75 0.88 -4.53 14.85
CA GLY A 75 1.09 -3.13 15.23
C GLY A 75 2.55 -2.75 15.50
N GLU A 76 3.44 -3.72 15.68
CA GLU A 76 4.87 -3.50 15.94
C GLU A 76 5.70 -3.70 14.67
N LEU A 77 5.49 -2.86 13.64
CA LEU A 77 6.04 -3.04 12.28
C LEU A 77 7.56 -3.31 12.27
N ARG A 78 8.33 -2.54 13.05
CA ARG A 78 9.78 -2.72 13.16
C ARG A 78 10.12 -4.10 13.70
N GLN A 79 9.47 -4.52 14.78
CA GLN A 79 9.71 -5.83 15.38
C GLN A 79 9.30 -6.95 14.43
N GLN A 80 8.18 -6.80 13.71
CA GLN A 80 7.73 -7.79 12.73
C GLN A 80 8.76 -8.00 11.62
N LEU A 81 9.39 -6.92 11.13
CA LEU A 81 10.45 -6.98 10.12
C LEU A 81 11.74 -7.66 10.61
N ASP A 82 12.00 -7.68 11.93
CA ASP A 82 13.17 -8.38 12.48
C ASP A 82 13.04 -9.91 12.39
N PHE A 83 11.82 -10.45 12.31
CA PHE A 83 11.58 -11.90 12.12
C PHE A 83 11.75 -12.37 10.67
N ILE A 84 11.77 -11.43 9.73
CA ILE A 84 11.92 -11.75 8.31
C ILE A 84 13.41 -11.75 7.98
N ASP A 85 13.90 -12.89 7.51
CA ASP A 85 15.23 -13.00 6.93
C ASP A 85 15.29 -12.19 5.62
N PHE A 86 15.77 -10.95 5.69
CA PHE A 86 15.93 -10.05 4.56
C PHE A 86 17.08 -9.08 4.82
N ASP A 87 17.62 -8.49 3.77
CA ASP A 87 18.74 -7.56 3.86
C ASP A 87 18.45 -6.39 4.81
N VAL A 88 19.33 -6.17 5.79
CA VAL A 88 19.15 -5.18 6.86
C VAL A 88 19.12 -3.75 6.32
N VAL A 89 19.93 -3.44 5.30
CA VAL A 89 19.98 -2.12 4.66
C VAL A 89 18.66 -1.86 3.94
N LYS A 90 18.13 -2.84 3.22
CA LYS A 90 16.82 -2.75 2.57
C LYS A 90 15.68 -2.62 3.57
N LYS A 91 15.67 -3.42 4.66
CA LYS A 91 14.67 -3.28 5.73
C LYS A 91 14.67 -1.87 6.33
N THR A 92 15.85 -1.32 6.59
CA THR A 92 16.01 0.05 7.12
C THR A 92 15.49 1.09 6.12
N ARG A 93 15.81 0.94 4.83
CA ARG A 93 15.32 1.83 3.76
C ARG A 93 13.80 1.80 3.65
N ILE A 94 13.20 0.60 3.67
CA ILE A 94 11.74 0.40 3.68
C ILE A 94 11.15 1.13 4.88
N LEU A 95 11.62 0.86 6.10
CA LEU A 95 11.10 1.52 7.31
C LEU A 95 11.16 3.04 7.22
N ARG A 96 12.30 3.62 6.80
CA ARG A 96 12.46 5.07 6.63
C ARG A 96 11.40 5.65 5.67
N PHE A 97 11.17 4.97 4.55
CA PHE A 97 10.16 5.36 3.57
C PHE A 97 8.73 5.27 4.13
N LEU A 98 8.39 4.18 4.84
CA LEU A 98 7.05 4.01 5.44
C LEU A 98 6.74 5.03 6.55
N HIS A 99 7.76 5.63 7.15
CA HIS A 99 7.63 6.64 8.20
C HIS A 99 7.56 8.09 7.68
N THR A 100 7.82 8.33 6.39
CA THR A 100 7.95 9.69 5.84
C THR A 100 6.72 10.58 6.09
N TYR A 101 5.51 10.01 6.17
CA TYR A 101 4.28 10.76 6.40
C TYR A 101 3.38 10.16 7.49
N SER A 102 3.92 9.33 8.39
CA SER A 102 3.10 8.59 9.37
C SER A 102 2.80 9.34 10.67
N HIS A 103 3.38 10.51 10.91
CA HIS A 103 3.14 11.32 12.11
C HIS A 103 2.07 12.38 11.87
N SER A 104 0.81 12.02 12.10
CA SER A 104 -0.36 12.90 12.05
C SER A 104 -0.45 13.91 13.21
N GLY A 105 0.67 14.42 13.74
CA GLY A 105 0.65 15.21 14.98
C GLY A 105 1.78 16.22 15.19
N GLN A 106 2.80 16.24 14.34
CA GLN A 106 3.78 17.32 14.34
C GLN A 106 3.93 17.81 12.92
N ILE A 107 3.60 19.08 12.71
CA ILE A 107 4.15 19.87 11.62
C ILE A 107 5.64 20.03 11.97
N SER A 108 6.41 18.95 11.83
CA SER A 108 7.85 18.97 12.02
C SER A 108 8.49 19.15 10.64
N ASP A 109 9.47 20.04 10.57
CA ASP A 109 10.24 20.55 9.42
C ASP A 109 10.94 19.51 8.52
N SER A 110 10.48 18.26 8.49
CA SER A 110 10.76 17.33 7.38
C SER A 110 9.91 17.73 6.16
N GLU A 111 10.05 19.00 5.75
CA GLU A 111 9.48 19.57 4.55
C GLU A 111 10.02 18.79 3.35
N HIS A 112 9.15 18.05 2.69
CA HIS A 112 9.31 17.61 1.31
C HIS A 112 10.73 17.13 0.93
N ASP A 113 11.33 16.16 1.64
CA ASP A 113 12.61 15.61 1.21
C ASP A 113 12.42 14.94 -0.18
N PRO A 114 12.86 15.59 -1.28
CA PRO A 114 12.60 15.08 -2.62
C PRO A 114 13.40 13.82 -2.88
N SER A 115 14.47 13.59 -2.11
CA SER A 115 15.33 12.40 -2.24
C SER A 115 14.57 11.12 -1.89
N ILE A 116 13.68 11.17 -0.89
CA ILE A 116 12.82 10.04 -0.53
C ILE A 116 11.86 9.71 -1.67
N LEU A 117 11.33 10.73 -2.35
CA LEU A 117 10.43 10.54 -3.49
C LEU A 117 11.17 10.04 -4.74
N ILE A 118 12.45 10.40 -4.91
CA ILE A 118 13.31 9.90 -5.99
C ILE A 118 13.59 8.39 -5.82
N GLU A 119 13.76 7.91 -4.59
CA GLU A 119 14.01 6.50 -4.30
C GLU A 119 12.74 5.63 -4.30
N THR A 120 11.54 6.22 -4.36
CA THR A 120 10.25 5.52 -4.20
C THR A 120 10.18 4.20 -4.95
N LYS A 121 10.43 4.21 -6.27
CA LYS A 121 10.36 3.00 -7.10
C LYS A 121 11.30 1.90 -6.61
N GLN A 122 12.51 2.26 -6.20
CA GLN A 122 13.49 1.28 -5.69
C GLN A 122 13.02 0.68 -4.36
N VAL A 123 12.47 1.51 -3.46
CA VAL A 123 11.96 1.05 -2.16
C VAL A 123 10.75 0.13 -2.34
N LEU A 124 9.83 0.46 -3.24
CA LEU A 124 8.68 -0.40 -3.53
C LEU A 124 9.11 -1.75 -4.11
N ASN A 125 10.14 -1.77 -4.97
CA ASN A 125 10.72 -3.03 -5.45
C ASN A 125 11.35 -3.85 -4.31
N ASP A 126 12.09 -3.21 -3.40
CA ASP A 126 12.65 -3.88 -2.22
C ASP A 126 11.54 -4.43 -1.30
N LEU A 127 10.42 -3.71 -1.14
CA LEU A 127 9.25 -4.15 -0.38
C LEU A 127 8.53 -5.34 -1.02
N LEU A 128 8.34 -5.34 -2.34
CA LEU A 128 7.78 -6.49 -3.05
C LEU A 128 8.70 -7.71 -2.97
N CYS A 129 10.02 -7.52 -3.09
CA CYS A 129 11.00 -8.59 -2.88
C CYS A 129 10.94 -9.16 -1.46
N LEU A 130 10.71 -8.32 -0.44
CA LEU A 130 10.55 -8.76 0.94
C LEU A 130 9.31 -9.65 1.11
N ILE A 131 8.16 -9.22 0.59
CA ILE A 131 6.91 -10.02 0.62
C ILE A 131 7.13 -11.34 -0.14
N GLN A 132 7.77 -11.29 -1.31
CA GLN A 132 8.04 -12.48 -2.10
C GLN A 132 8.99 -13.47 -1.40
N LYS A 133 10.00 -12.97 -0.67
CA LYS A 133 10.92 -13.82 0.07
C LYS A 133 10.25 -14.49 1.27
N ASP A 134 9.38 -13.76 1.99
CA ASP A 134 8.66 -14.30 3.14
C ASP A 134 7.55 -15.29 2.75
N ASP A 135 6.82 -15.01 1.67
CA ASP A 135 5.75 -15.87 1.15
C ASP A 135 5.67 -15.82 -0.39
N TYR A 136 6.51 -16.63 -1.03
CA TYR A 136 6.59 -16.73 -2.48
C TYR A 136 5.27 -17.16 -3.14
N ARG A 137 4.56 -18.10 -2.51
CA ARG A 137 3.32 -18.67 -3.06
C ARG A 137 2.19 -17.63 -3.02
N HIS A 138 2.07 -16.91 -1.91
CA HIS A 138 1.11 -15.81 -1.79
C HIS A 138 1.42 -14.70 -2.79
N PHE A 139 2.68 -14.25 -2.86
CA PHE A 139 3.11 -13.20 -3.77
C PHE A 139 2.78 -13.50 -5.24
N ASN A 140 3.04 -14.73 -5.71
CA ASN A 140 2.74 -15.11 -7.09
C ASN A 140 1.25 -15.10 -7.41
N GLN A 141 0.38 -15.50 -6.46
CA GLN A 141 -1.07 -15.41 -6.65
C GLN A 141 -1.53 -13.96 -6.71
N MET A 142 -1.03 -13.11 -5.81
CA MET A 142 -1.28 -11.66 -5.84
C MET A 142 -0.83 -11.02 -7.15
N LYS A 143 0.38 -11.36 -7.63
CA LYS A 143 0.90 -10.88 -8.91
C LYS A 143 0.00 -11.30 -10.08
N ALA A 144 -0.44 -12.56 -10.13
CA ALA A 144 -1.31 -13.05 -11.20
C ALA A 144 -2.67 -12.33 -11.24
N LEU A 145 -3.16 -11.86 -10.10
CA LEU A 145 -4.40 -11.08 -10.05
C LEU A 145 -4.27 -9.69 -10.69
N VAL A 146 -3.08 -9.07 -10.62
CA VAL A 146 -2.85 -7.68 -11.05
C VAL A 146 -2.20 -7.54 -12.43
N THR A 147 -1.64 -8.62 -13.00
CA THR A 147 -1.02 -8.61 -14.34
C THR A 147 -1.93 -9.15 -15.44
N LYS A 148 -3.25 -9.00 -15.31
CA LYS A 148 -4.23 -9.50 -16.28
C LYS A 148 -4.24 -8.71 -17.58
#